data_AF-A0ABC9GFL5-F1
#
_entry.id   AF-A0ABC9GFL5-F1
#
_cell.length_a   1.000
_cell.length_b   1.000
_cell.length_c   1.000
_cell.angle_alpha   90.00
_cell.angle_beta   90.00
_cell.angle_gamma   90.00
#
_symmetry.space_group_name_H-M   'P 1'
#
loop_
_entity.id
_entity.type
_entity.pdbx_description
1 polymer ?
#
loop_
_entity_poly.entity_id
_entity_poly.type
_entity_poly.pdbx_seq_one_letter_code
_entity_poly.pdbx_strand_id
1 'polypeptide(L)'
;MRRQLNEQNFGAFDELKGDYFAKIVEQTILKLLNVDSMSAALDRLLEVPQGFVECLSSIFLRIGNALSTYKTIADAASTLLELVSPESREPVSIKAEAVQESVEDVVSRLLDTLTNVISSSVLPETEGSDIHPVTRAVVKGIGLLFHHRETLNLILARNCCQALEGIHSTKSFSCLISNLMMHLDRVLEQNSKILVHRELQYIFLLNNLQFVLQRVENLGLKEPTGYDWVVQYQKRIEHYLEEYIEASWAPVSSHVADKDSKRFSFWKPSCVQQFTTAFQSVYDIQRHWKVPDPHLREMLRVSISKKIVPSYCEYLKKHRKDDMTIRMTAKDLEDLLAELFEG
;
A
#
# COMPACT_ATOMS: atom_id res chain seq x y z
N MET A 1 29.87 -24.77 -24.96
CA MET A 1 30.39 -26.13 -24.75
C MET A 1 29.73 -27.18 -25.66
N ARG A 2 28.45 -27.58 -25.50
CA ARG A 2 27.81 -28.60 -26.39
C ARG A 2 27.90 -28.27 -27.88
N ARG A 3 27.61 -27.01 -28.28
CA ARG A 3 27.73 -26.55 -29.69
C ARG A 3 29.17 -26.68 -30.21
N GLN A 4 30.15 -26.23 -29.44
CA GLN A 4 31.57 -26.34 -29.78
C GLN A 4 32.04 -27.80 -29.90
N LEU A 5 31.51 -28.70 -29.06
CA LEU A 5 31.81 -30.13 -29.11
C LEU A 5 31.22 -30.80 -30.37
N ASN A 6 30.07 -30.29 -30.85
CA ASN A 6 29.41 -30.77 -32.06
C ASN A 6 30.02 -30.21 -33.35
N GLU A 7 30.65 -29.03 -33.29
CA GLU A 7 31.34 -28.39 -34.42
C GLU A 7 32.70 -29.05 -34.76
N GLN A 8 33.26 -29.83 -33.84
CA GLN A 8 34.53 -30.53 -34.02
C GLN A 8 34.31 -32.02 -34.36
N ASN A 9 35.11 -32.51 -35.31
CA ASN A 9 35.16 -33.92 -35.72
C ASN A 9 36.28 -34.62 -34.96
N PHE A 10 35.95 -35.65 -34.18
CA PHE A 10 36.90 -36.42 -33.38
C PHE A 10 37.05 -37.87 -33.85
N GLY A 11 36.55 -38.21 -35.04
CA GLY A 11 36.60 -39.57 -35.59
C GLY A 11 35.80 -40.56 -34.75
N ALA A 12 36.40 -41.68 -34.35
CA ALA A 12 35.72 -42.74 -33.58
C ALA A 12 35.14 -42.24 -32.23
N PHE A 13 35.67 -41.14 -31.68
CA PHE A 13 35.13 -40.55 -30.45
C PHE A 13 33.79 -39.84 -30.66
N ASP A 14 33.39 -39.53 -31.89
CA ASP A 14 32.09 -38.88 -32.16
C ASP A 14 30.89 -39.75 -31.75
N GLU A 15 31.07 -41.07 -31.65
CA GLU A 15 30.06 -42.00 -31.13
C GLU A 15 29.90 -41.90 -29.60
N LEU A 16 30.95 -41.48 -28.89
CA LEU A 16 31.00 -41.43 -27.41
C LEU A 16 30.86 -40.01 -26.85
N LYS A 17 31.08 -38.97 -27.67
CA LYS A 17 31.15 -37.58 -27.20
C LYS A 17 29.84 -37.09 -26.56
N GLY A 18 28.69 -37.59 -27.02
CA GLY A 18 27.38 -37.26 -26.48
C GLY A 18 27.20 -37.77 -25.04
N ASP A 19 27.48 -39.06 -24.83
CA ASP A 19 27.37 -39.71 -23.52
C ASP A 19 28.37 -39.15 -22.52
N TYR A 20 29.59 -38.86 -22.98
CA TYR A 20 30.62 -38.24 -22.14
C TYR A 20 30.22 -36.83 -21.71
N PHE A 21 29.70 -36.02 -22.63
CA PHE A 21 29.19 -34.69 -22.33
C PHE A 21 28.01 -34.75 -21.35
N ALA A 22 27.06 -35.66 -21.57
CA ALA A 22 25.90 -35.85 -20.69
C ALA A 22 26.34 -36.18 -19.25
N LYS A 23 27.32 -37.08 -19.07
CA LYS A 23 27.88 -37.45 -17.75
C LYS A 23 28.49 -36.26 -16.99
N ILE A 24 29.22 -35.38 -17.71
CA ILE A 24 29.85 -34.19 -17.12
C ILE A 24 28.78 -33.18 -16.70
N VAL A 25 27.81 -32.95 -17.58
CA VAL A 25 26.75 -31.97 -17.34
C VAL A 25 25.83 -32.44 -16.22
N GLU A 26 25.50 -33.72 -16.15
CA GLU A 26 24.70 -34.33 -15.09
C GLU A 26 25.22 -33.96 -13.69
N GLN A 27 26.50 -34.20 -13.42
CA GLN A 27 27.11 -33.87 -12.12
C GLN A 27 27.05 -32.37 -11.79
N THR A 28 27.13 -31.52 -12.82
CA THR A 28 27.04 -30.07 -12.65
C THR A 28 25.61 -29.64 -12.36
N ILE A 29 24.63 -30.19 -13.07
CA ILE A 29 23.19 -29.93 -12.86
C ILE A 29 22.75 -30.39 -11.48
N LEU A 30 23.17 -31.59 -11.04
CA LEU A 30 22.82 -32.12 -9.73
C LEU A 30 23.40 -31.27 -8.58
N LYS A 31 24.59 -30.68 -8.77
CA LYS A 31 25.16 -29.71 -7.81
C LYS A 31 24.39 -28.39 -7.80
N LEU A 32 23.94 -27.93 -8.97
CA LEU A 32 23.17 -26.69 -9.09
C LEU A 32 21.78 -26.84 -8.46
N LEU A 33 21.14 -28.00 -8.63
CA LEU A 33 19.87 -28.39 -8.00
C LEU A 33 20.07 -29.05 -6.63
N ASN A 34 21.12 -28.65 -5.89
CA ASN A 34 21.33 -29.14 -4.55
C ASN A 34 20.29 -28.53 -3.61
N VAL A 35 19.25 -29.31 -3.32
CA VAL A 35 18.11 -28.93 -2.49
C VAL A 35 18.56 -28.47 -1.10
N ASP A 36 19.53 -29.13 -0.46
CA ASP A 36 19.97 -28.74 0.89
C ASP A 36 20.65 -27.37 0.89
N SER A 37 21.48 -27.10 -0.13
CA SER A 37 22.16 -25.81 -0.27
C SER A 37 21.20 -24.69 -0.63
N MET A 38 20.20 -24.96 -1.48
CA MET A 38 19.16 -24.01 -1.85
C MET A 38 18.21 -23.76 -0.68
N SER A 39 17.78 -24.80 0.03
CA SER A 39 16.97 -24.69 1.24
C SER A 39 17.67 -23.83 2.29
N ALA A 40 18.95 -24.06 2.57
CA ALA A 40 19.70 -23.22 3.51
C ALA A 40 19.81 -21.75 3.04
N ALA A 41 19.86 -21.51 1.72
CA ALA A 41 19.83 -20.14 1.18
C ALA A 41 18.45 -19.49 1.27
N LEU A 42 17.39 -20.28 1.08
CA LEU A 42 16.00 -19.86 1.20
C LEU A 42 15.61 -19.63 2.67
N ASP A 43 16.11 -20.43 3.60
CA ASP A 43 15.89 -20.24 5.04
C ASP A 43 16.49 -18.92 5.54
N ARG A 44 17.65 -18.52 5.00
CA ARG A 44 18.20 -17.18 5.25
C ARG A 44 17.28 -16.05 4.77
N LEU A 45 16.38 -16.30 3.82
CA LEU A 45 15.36 -15.31 3.42
C LEU A 45 14.32 -15.11 4.53
N LEU A 46 14.09 -16.10 5.39
CA LEU A 46 13.14 -16.03 6.48
C LEU A 46 13.70 -15.33 7.73
N GLU A 47 15.01 -15.10 7.78
CA GLU A 47 15.64 -14.25 8.80
C GLU A 47 15.28 -12.77 8.55
N VAL A 48 14.18 -12.33 9.14
CA VAL A 48 13.68 -10.96 9.01
C VAL A 48 14.40 -10.03 9.99
N PRO A 49 14.94 -8.87 9.55
CA PRO A 49 15.64 -7.92 10.41
C PRO A 49 14.76 -7.37 11.55
N GLN A 50 15.40 -7.00 12.67
CA GLN A 50 14.74 -6.23 13.74
C GLN A 50 14.64 -4.75 13.32
N GLY A 51 13.46 -4.32 12.90
CA GLY A 51 13.14 -2.94 12.49
C GLY A 51 11.90 -2.88 11.61
N PHE A 52 10.84 -2.21 12.06
CA PHE A 52 9.48 -2.38 11.53
C PHE A 52 9.31 -2.02 10.02
N VAL A 53 9.85 -0.89 9.55
CA VAL A 53 9.66 -0.43 8.14
C VAL A 53 10.66 -1.08 7.18
N GLU A 54 11.90 -1.25 7.63
CA GLU A 54 12.97 -1.95 6.89
C GLU A 54 12.60 -3.42 6.67
N CYS A 55 11.88 -4.00 7.63
CA CYS A 55 11.30 -5.34 7.57
C CYS A 55 10.35 -5.51 6.38
N LEU A 56 9.34 -4.65 6.21
CA LEU A 56 8.36 -4.78 5.11
C LEU A 56 9.04 -4.70 3.73
N SER A 57 9.88 -3.70 3.51
CA SER A 57 10.60 -3.54 2.24
C SER A 57 11.51 -4.72 1.95
N SER A 58 12.18 -5.24 2.99
CA SER A 58 13.01 -6.45 2.90
C SER A 58 12.17 -7.68 2.52
N ILE A 59 11.02 -7.90 3.17
CA ILE A 59 10.15 -9.05 2.89
C ILE A 59 9.68 -9.03 1.43
N PHE A 60 9.20 -7.90 0.92
CA PHE A 60 8.79 -7.79 -0.49
C PHE A 60 9.92 -8.11 -1.46
N LEU A 61 11.12 -7.60 -1.20
CA LEU A 61 12.30 -7.87 -2.03
C LEU A 61 12.66 -9.37 -2.02
N ARG A 62 12.61 -10.00 -0.85
CA ARG A 62 12.91 -11.43 -0.67
C ARG A 62 11.88 -12.32 -1.39
N ILE A 63 10.60 -11.95 -1.35
CA ILE A 63 9.56 -12.61 -2.15
C ILE A 63 9.88 -12.47 -3.64
N GLY A 64 10.22 -11.27 -4.12
CA GLY A 64 10.61 -11.05 -5.52
C GLY A 64 11.80 -11.93 -5.96
N ASN A 65 12.83 -12.02 -5.13
CA ASN A 65 14.01 -12.86 -5.40
C ASN A 65 13.66 -14.36 -5.44
N ALA A 66 12.81 -14.83 -4.52
CA ALA A 66 12.31 -16.19 -4.50
C ALA A 66 11.52 -16.49 -5.79
N LEU A 67 10.60 -15.61 -6.20
CA LEU A 67 9.84 -15.73 -7.44
C LEU A 67 10.73 -15.74 -8.69
N SER A 68 11.78 -14.91 -8.72
CA SER A 68 12.75 -14.92 -9.81
C SER A 68 13.52 -16.24 -9.89
N THR A 69 13.84 -16.82 -8.73
CA THR A 69 14.52 -18.12 -8.64
C THR A 69 13.63 -19.24 -9.17
N TYR A 70 12.36 -19.28 -8.71
CA TYR A 70 11.35 -20.22 -9.23
C TYR A 70 11.24 -20.15 -10.75
N LYS A 71 11.06 -18.93 -11.29
CA LYS A 71 10.92 -18.72 -12.74
C LYS A 71 12.15 -19.19 -13.50
N THR A 72 13.34 -18.85 -13.01
CA THR A 72 14.61 -19.27 -13.63
C THR A 72 14.73 -20.79 -13.72
N ILE A 73 14.35 -21.50 -12.66
CA ILE A 73 14.37 -22.98 -12.65
C ILE A 73 13.33 -23.54 -13.62
N ALA A 74 12.10 -23.00 -13.59
CA ALA A 74 11.03 -23.43 -14.49
C ALA A 74 11.41 -23.25 -15.97
N ASP A 75 11.98 -22.10 -16.33
CA ASP A 75 12.41 -21.80 -17.70
C ASP A 75 13.62 -22.66 -18.12
N ALA A 76 14.52 -22.98 -17.18
CA ALA A 76 15.70 -23.80 -17.45
C ALA A 76 15.39 -25.31 -17.50
N ALA A 77 14.34 -25.79 -16.83
CA ALA A 77 14.07 -27.21 -16.62
C ALA A 77 14.08 -28.03 -17.93
N SER A 78 13.35 -27.60 -18.95
CA SER A 78 13.33 -28.31 -20.25
C SER A 78 14.70 -28.36 -20.91
N THR A 79 15.47 -27.26 -20.85
CA THR A 79 16.84 -27.20 -21.39
C THR A 79 17.78 -28.14 -20.64
N LEU A 80 17.66 -28.21 -19.31
CA LEU A 80 18.46 -29.11 -18.49
C LEU A 80 18.16 -30.58 -18.80
N LEU A 81 16.89 -30.94 -19.01
CA LEU A 81 16.47 -32.30 -19.36
C LEU A 81 16.97 -32.75 -20.74
N GLU A 82 17.14 -31.82 -21.69
CA GLU A 82 17.72 -32.10 -23.01
C GLU A 82 19.25 -32.32 -22.98
N LEU A 83 19.92 -31.88 -21.91
CA LEU A 83 21.38 -31.97 -21.78
C LEU A 83 21.85 -33.24 -21.06
N VAL A 84 20.98 -33.91 -20.33
CA VAL A 84 21.28 -35.13 -19.57
C VAL A 84 20.91 -36.40 -20.34
N SER A 85 21.49 -37.53 -19.93
CA SER A 85 21.15 -38.83 -20.52
C SER A 85 19.71 -39.22 -20.17
N PRO A 86 19.05 -40.09 -20.96
CA PRO A 86 17.68 -40.51 -20.71
C PRO A 86 17.45 -41.08 -19.30
N GLU A 87 18.44 -41.79 -18.73
CA GLU A 87 18.32 -42.38 -17.39
C GLU A 87 18.33 -41.30 -16.28
N SER A 88 18.98 -40.17 -16.53
CA SER A 88 19.16 -39.09 -15.55
C SER A 88 18.10 -38.00 -15.64
N ARG A 89 17.20 -38.07 -16.63
CA ARG A 89 16.08 -37.10 -16.78
C ARG A 89 15.13 -37.10 -15.59
N GLU A 90 14.70 -38.28 -15.17
CA GLU A 90 13.76 -38.42 -14.06
C GLU A 90 14.35 -37.91 -12.73
N PRO A 91 15.57 -38.32 -12.29
CA PRO A 91 16.20 -37.76 -11.10
C PRO A 91 16.39 -36.24 -11.13
N VAL A 92 16.72 -35.67 -12.30
CA VAL A 92 16.88 -34.23 -12.47
C VAL A 92 15.54 -33.50 -12.39
N SER A 93 14.48 -34.07 -12.97
CA SER A 93 13.11 -33.52 -12.87
C SER A 93 12.66 -33.48 -11.41
N ILE A 94 12.79 -34.59 -10.69
CA ILE A 94 12.42 -34.68 -9.26
C ILE A 94 13.16 -33.63 -8.42
N LYS A 95 14.47 -33.43 -8.68
CA LYS A 95 15.24 -32.40 -7.96
C LYS A 95 14.80 -30.98 -8.32
N ALA A 96 14.52 -30.70 -9.58
CA ALA A 96 14.03 -29.39 -10.00
C ALA A 96 12.67 -29.07 -9.37
N GLU A 97 11.77 -30.06 -9.32
CA GLU A 97 10.47 -29.98 -8.64
C GLU A 97 10.64 -29.75 -7.13
N ALA A 98 11.52 -30.50 -6.45
CA ALA A 98 11.78 -30.32 -5.03
C ALA A 98 12.31 -28.90 -4.69
N VAL A 99 13.15 -28.31 -5.55
CA VAL A 99 13.59 -26.92 -5.36
C VAL A 99 12.43 -25.95 -5.58
N GLN A 100 11.57 -26.19 -6.58
CA GLN A 100 10.39 -25.35 -6.81
C GLN A 100 9.45 -25.39 -5.61
N GLU A 101 9.14 -26.57 -5.07
CA GLU A 101 8.32 -26.74 -3.86
C GLU A 101 8.91 -26.00 -2.66
N SER A 102 10.24 -26.08 -2.47
CA SER A 102 10.91 -25.32 -1.40
C SER A 102 10.77 -23.81 -1.58
N VAL A 103 10.84 -23.30 -2.81
CA VAL A 103 10.59 -21.88 -3.09
C VAL A 103 9.13 -21.50 -2.84
N GLU A 104 8.18 -22.36 -3.20
CA GLU A 104 6.74 -22.17 -2.96
C GLU A 104 6.43 -22.06 -1.45
N ASP A 105 7.05 -22.90 -0.62
CA ASP A 105 6.95 -22.83 0.86
C ASP A 105 7.47 -21.50 1.40
N VAL A 106 8.69 -21.10 0.98
CA VAL A 106 9.30 -19.85 1.44
C VAL A 106 8.48 -18.63 1.02
N VAL A 107 7.94 -18.60 -0.20
CA VAL A 107 7.05 -17.53 -0.64
C VAL A 107 5.81 -17.46 0.26
N SER A 108 5.18 -18.60 0.56
CA SER A 108 3.99 -18.67 1.41
C SER A 108 4.27 -18.14 2.82
N ARG A 109 5.35 -18.61 3.44
CA ARG A 109 5.77 -18.17 4.78
C ARG A 109 6.13 -16.68 4.82
N LEU A 110 6.74 -16.16 3.76
CA LEU A 110 7.02 -14.73 3.64
C LEU A 110 5.74 -13.89 3.46
N LEU A 111 4.74 -14.39 2.74
CA LEU A 111 3.44 -13.73 2.60
C LEU A 111 2.65 -13.70 3.92
N ASP A 112 2.72 -14.78 4.70
CA ASP A 112 2.13 -14.82 6.05
C ASP A 112 2.85 -13.84 6.98
N THR A 113 4.19 -13.84 6.96
CA THR A 113 5.01 -12.92 7.73
C THR A 113 4.71 -11.47 7.34
N LEU A 114 4.60 -11.18 6.04
CA LEU A 114 4.23 -9.87 5.52
C LEU A 114 2.90 -9.40 6.10
N THR A 115 1.88 -10.27 6.07
CA THR A 115 0.55 -9.98 6.58
C THR A 115 0.55 -9.70 8.09
N ASN A 116 1.31 -10.49 8.85
CA ASN A 116 1.49 -10.30 10.29
C ASN A 116 2.20 -8.99 10.63
N VAL A 117 3.24 -8.64 9.88
CA VAL A 117 3.96 -7.37 10.07
C VAL A 117 3.05 -6.19 9.74
N ILE A 118 2.32 -6.21 8.62
CA ILE A 118 1.34 -5.14 8.30
C ILE A 118 0.31 -5.00 9.43
N SER A 119 -0.19 -6.11 9.98
CA SER A 119 -1.21 -6.07 11.03
C SER A 119 -0.72 -5.55 12.37
N SER A 120 0.60 -5.57 12.61
CA SER A 120 1.23 -5.11 13.85
C SER A 120 1.89 -3.72 13.74
N SER A 121 1.69 -3.05 12.61
CA SER A 121 2.17 -1.67 12.40
C SER A 121 1.49 -0.71 13.37
N VAL A 122 2.25 -0.14 14.30
CA VAL A 122 1.73 0.92 15.19
C VAL A 122 2.50 2.21 14.92
N LEU A 123 1.77 3.31 14.80
CA LEU A 123 2.29 4.66 14.74
C LEU A 123 3.09 4.92 16.02
N PRO A 124 4.34 5.40 15.93
CA PRO A 124 4.95 6.10 17.05
C PRO A 124 4.03 7.26 17.45
N GLU A 125 3.85 7.52 18.75
CA GLU A 125 2.97 8.57 19.30
C GLU A 125 3.21 9.98 18.73
N THR A 126 4.33 10.19 18.02
CA THR A 126 4.76 11.46 17.43
C THR A 126 4.52 11.58 15.92
N GLU A 127 3.98 10.57 15.24
CA GLU A 127 3.67 10.65 13.81
C GLU A 127 2.30 11.32 13.62
N GLY A 128 2.30 12.54 13.06
CA GLY A 128 1.11 13.38 12.86
C GLY A 128 0.21 12.93 11.69
N SER A 129 -0.27 13.86 10.87
CA SER A 129 -1.22 13.57 9.78
C SER A 129 -0.62 12.94 8.52
N ASP A 130 0.71 12.80 8.40
CA ASP A 130 1.39 12.40 7.15
C ASP A 130 1.05 10.94 6.75
N ILE A 131 1.47 10.56 5.54
CA ILE A 131 1.32 9.21 5.00
C ILE A 131 2.20 8.26 5.81
N HIS A 132 1.57 7.26 6.43
CA HIS A 132 2.22 6.28 7.29
C HIS A 132 3.28 5.48 6.51
N PRO A 133 4.45 5.21 7.11
CA PRO A 133 5.48 4.34 6.51
C PRO A 133 4.98 2.98 6.00
N VAL A 134 4.02 2.33 6.70
CA VAL A 134 3.42 1.06 6.26
C VAL A 134 2.73 1.21 4.91
N THR A 135 1.95 2.27 4.71
CA THR A 135 1.26 2.59 3.45
C THR A 135 2.25 2.69 2.30
N ARG A 136 3.37 3.40 2.50
CA ARG A 136 4.42 3.55 1.49
C ARG A 136 5.08 2.22 1.15
N ALA A 137 5.40 1.42 2.17
CA ALA A 137 6.07 0.13 2.01
C ALA A 137 5.17 -0.88 1.28
N VAL A 138 3.90 -1.00 1.69
CA VAL A 138 2.93 -1.92 1.09
C VAL A 138 2.66 -1.57 -0.37
N VAL A 139 2.37 -0.30 -0.67
CA VAL A 139 2.08 0.12 -2.05
C VAL A 139 3.30 -0.07 -2.98
N LYS A 140 4.50 0.26 -2.50
CA LYS A 140 5.75 0.01 -3.25
C LYS A 140 5.96 -1.49 -3.46
N GLY A 141 5.74 -2.29 -2.43
CA GLY A 141 5.87 -3.73 -2.45
C GLY A 141 4.90 -4.40 -3.42
N ILE A 142 3.64 -3.99 -3.46
CA ILE A 142 2.66 -4.46 -4.44
C ILE A 142 3.13 -4.17 -5.87
N GLY A 143 3.72 -2.99 -6.11
CA GLY A 143 4.34 -2.67 -7.39
C GLY A 143 5.46 -3.64 -7.78
N LEU A 144 6.30 -4.07 -6.84
CA LEU A 144 7.32 -5.09 -7.07
C LEU A 144 6.69 -6.45 -7.42
N LEU A 145 5.70 -6.89 -6.65
CA LEU A 145 5.03 -8.17 -6.86
C LEU A 145 4.27 -8.21 -8.19
N PHE A 146 3.76 -7.07 -8.68
CA PHE A 146 3.08 -6.97 -9.96
C PHE A 146 3.94 -7.41 -11.15
N HIS A 147 5.25 -7.15 -11.10
CA HIS A 147 6.20 -7.64 -12.11
C HIS A 147 6.35 -9.16 -12.10
N HIS A 148 6.02 -9.81 -10.99
CA HIS A 148 6.06 -11.27 -10.82
C HIS A 148 4.67 -11.93 -10.83
N ARG A 149 3.61 -11.20 -11.22
CA ARG A 149 2.20 -11.66 -11.08
C ARG A 149 1.90 -13.01 -11.73
N GLU A 150 2.52 -13.33 -12.86
CA GLU A 150 2.32 -14.60 -13.56
C GLU A 150 2.89 -15.78 -12.76
N THR A 151 4.15 -15.65 -12.33
CA THR A 151 4.81 -16.64 -11.47
C THR A 151 4.07 -16.79 -10.15
N LEU A 152 3.64 -15.68 -9.54
CA LEU A 152 2.90 -15.71 -8.29
C LEU A 152 1.55 -16.42 -8.46
N ASN A 153 0.81 -16.17 -9.54
CA ASN A 153 -0.44 -16.87 -9.83
C ASN A 153 -0.24 -18.39 -9.97
N LEU A 154 0.86 -18.84 -10.58
CA LEU A 154 1.18 -20.27 -10.70
C LEU A 154 1.37 -20.91 -9.31
N ILE A 155 2.16 -20.27 -8.45
CA ILE A 155 2.44 -20.75 -7.09
C ILE A 155 1.15 -20.75 -6.26
N LEU A 156 0.40 -19.65 -6.28
CA LEU A 156 -0.85 -19.52 -5.53
C LEU A 156 -1.91 -20.54 -5.97
N ALA A 157 -2.01 -20.85 -7.26
CA ALA A 157 -2.93 -21.85 -7.79
C ALA A 157 -2.55 -23.27 -7.33
N ARG A 158 -1.25 -23.61 -7.29
CA ARG A 158 -0.75 -24.91 -6.83
C ARG A 158 -1.01 -25.15 -5.35
N ASN A 159 -0.75 -24.15 -4.51
CA ASN A 159 -0.96 -24.25 -3.06
C ASN A 159 -2.45 -24.44 -2.71
N CYS A 160 -3.37 -23.95 -3.55
CA CYS A 160 -4.81 -24.18 -3.38
C CYS A 160 -5.23 -25.64 -3.64
N CYS A 161 -4.54 -26.37 -4.51
CA CYS A 161 -4.85 -27.77 -4.81
C CYS A 161 -4.46 -28.71 -3.64
N GLN A 162 -3.58 -28.26 -2.74
CA GLN A 162 -3.08 -29.03 -1.61
C GLN A 162 -3.82 -28.71 -0.29
N ALA A 163 -4.46 -27.55 -0.18
CA ALA A 163 -5.23 -27.15 0.99
C ALA A 163 -6.67 -27.70 0.93
N LEU A 164 -6.97 -28.72 1.75
CA LEU A 164 -8.34 -29.15 2.03
C LEU A 164 -9.18 -27.97 2.57
N GLU A 165 -10.45 -27.95 2.16
CA GLU A 165 -11.47 -26.91 2.37
C GLU A 165 -11.38 -26.16 3.72
N GLY A 166 -11.35 -24.82 3.67
CA GLY A 166 -11.81 -23.99 4.80
C GLY A 166 -11.00 -22.75 5.15
N ILE A 167 -9.78 -22.58 4.64
CA ILE A 167 -8.98 -21.36 4.86
C ILE A 167 -9.01 -20.55 3.56
N HIS A 168 -9.30 -19.24 3.65
CA HIS A 168 -9.22 -18.32 2.51
C HIS A 168 -7.76 -18.22 2.02
N SER A 169 -7.26 -19.25 1.32
CA SER A 169 -5.99 -19.15 0.63
C SER A 169 -6.12 -18.11 -0.47
N THR A 170 -5.14 -17.22 -0.57
CA THR A 170 -5.08 -16.23 -1.64
C THR A 170 -4.93 -16.95 -2.98
N LYS A 171 -6.04 -17.13 -3.72
CA LYS A 171 -6.07 -17.98 -4.94
C LYS A 171 -5.48 -17.33 -6.19
N SER A 172 -5.18 -16.04 -6.11
CA SER A 172 -4.69 -15.23 -7.21
C SER A 172 -3.96 -13.99 -6.69
N PHE A 173 -3.19 -13.35 -7.57
CA PHE A 173 -2.56 -12.06 -7.34
C PHE A 173 -3.59 -10.99 -6.94
N SER A 174 -4.78 -11.02 -7.55
CA SER A 174 -5.89 -10.13 -7.18
C SER A 174 -6.32 -10.35 -5.72
N CYS A 175 -6.53 -11.61 -5.32
CA CYS A 175 -6.88 -11.94 -3.93
C CYS A 175 -5.78 -11.55 -2.94
N LEU A 176 -4.51 -11.73 -3.31
CA LEU A 176 -3.39 -11.28 -2.50
C LEU A 176 -3.40 -9.76 -2.31
N ILE A 177 -3.60 -8.97 -3.37
CA ILE A 177 -3.69 -7.52 -3.24
C ILE A 177 -4.86 -7.14 -2.33
N SER A 178 -6.05 -7.73 -2.55
CA SER A 178 -7.21 -7.46 -1.70
C SER A 178 -6.93 -7.77 -0.23
N ASN A 179 -6.21 -8.86 0.06
CA ASN A 179 -5.81 -9.21 1.42
C ASN A 179 -4.85 -8.17 2.00
N LEU A 180 -3.78 -7.83 1.29
CA LEU A 180 -2.80 -6.83 1.74
C LEU A 180 -3.45 -5.46 1.97
N MET A 181 -4.35 -5.03 1.08
CA MET A 181 -5.11 -3.78 1.24
C MET A 181 -6.05 -3.83 2.44
N MET A 182 -6.73 -4.95 2.68
CA MET A 182 -7.58 -5.14 3.86
C MET A 182 -6.78 -5.00 5.17
N HIS A 183 -5.60 -5.62 5.24
CA HIS A 183 -4.72 -5.50 6.41
C HIS A 183 -4.18 -4.08 6.57
N LEU A 184 -3.82 -3.42 5.46
CA LEU A 184 -3.42 -2.01 5.45
C LEU A 184 -4.57 -1.09 5.94
N ASP A 185 -5.77 -1.27 5.43
CA ASP A 185 -6.95 -0.49 5.84
C ASP A 185 -7.22 -0.62 7.34
N ARG A 186 -7.23 -1.87 7.85
CA ARG A 186 -7.45 -2.13 9.28
C ARG A 186 -6.39 -1.48 10.15
N VAL A 187 -5.13 -1.59 9.76
CA VAL A 187 -4.05 -1.03 10.58
C VAL A 187 -4.08 0.50 10.54
N LEU A 188 -4.44 1.12 9.41
CA LEU A 188 -4.64 2.57 9.33
C LEU A 188 -5.81 3.04 10.20
N GLU A 189 -6.92 2.31 10.25
CA GLU A 189 -8.05 2.62 11.13
C GLU A 189 -7.74 2.43 12.63
N GLN A 190 -6.85 1.50 12.97
CA GLN A 190 -6.37 1.35 14.35
C GLN A 190 -5.45 2.50 14.73
N ASN A 191 -4.54 2.85 13.83
CA ASN A 191 -3.58 3.93 14.01
C ASN A 191 -4.24 5.31 14.09
N SER A 192 -5.28 5.55 13.30
CA SER A 192 -6.02 6.81 13.36
C SER A 192 -6.63 7.05 14.75
N LYS A 193 -7.04 5.99 15.47
CA LYS A 193 -7.61 6.09 16.82
C LYS A 193 -6.58 6.45 17.91
N ILE A 194 -5.29 6.30 17.63
CA ILE A 194 -4.22 6.72 18.55
C ILE A 194 -4.06 8.24 18.54
N LEU A 195 -4.43 8.90 17.43
CA LEU A 195 -4.35 10.34 17.30
C LEU A 195 -5.39 11.03 18.19
N VAL A 196 -4.92 12.03 18.93
CA VAL A 196 -5.68 12.71 20.01
C VAL A 196 -6.96 13.39 19.51
N HIS A 197 -6.90 14.06 18.35
CA HIS A 197 -8.00 14.86 17.84
C HIS A 197 -8.76 14.11 16.75
N ARG A 198 -10.08 14.02 16.87
CA ARG A 198 -10.96 13.30 15.91
C ARG A 198 -10.78 13.80 14.48
N GLU A 199 -10.64 15.11 14.33
CA GLU A 199 -10.43 15.81 13.06
C GLU A 199 -9.10 15.40 12.41
N LEU A 200 -8.05 15.21 13.22
CA LEU A 200 -6.74 14.76 12.77
C LEU A 200 -6.77 13.29 12.31
N GLN A 201 -7.61 12.45 12.95
CA GLN A 201 -7.83 11.07 12.53
C GLN A 201 -8.32 10.99 11.09
N TYR A 202 -9.27 11.86 10.71
CA TYR A 202 -9.79 11.90 9.34
C TYR A 202 -8.75 12.40 8.33
N ILE A 203 -7.97 13.44 8.67
CA ILE A 203 -6.90 13.92 7.77
C ILE A 203 -5.85 12.83 7.55
N PHE A 204 -5.45 12.12 8.60
CA PHE A 204 -4.56 10.97 8.49
C PHE A 204 -5.12 9.90 7.55
N LEU A 205 -6.40 9.51 7.71
CA LEU A 205 -7.04 8.52 6.85
C LEU A 205 -7.11 8.99 5.40
N LEU A 206 -7.50 10.25 5.16
CA LEU A 206 -7.57 10.86 3.84
C LEU A 206 -6.21 10.85 3.13
N ASN A 207 -5.15 11.27 3.82
CA ASN A 207 -3.79 11.28 3.27
C ASN A 207 -3.33 9.88 2.82
N ASN A 208 -3.59 8.87 3.65
CA ASN A 208 -3.19 7.50 3.34
C ASN A 208 -4.04 6.90 2.22
N LEU A 209 -5.37 7.06 2.25
CA LEU A 209 -6.27 6.55 1.21
C LEU A 209 -5.99 7.18 -0.15
N GLN A 210 -5.81 8.51 -0.19
CA GLN A 210 -5.48 9.22 -1.42
C GLN A 210 -4.14 8.76 -2.00
N PHE A 211 -3.13 8.56 -1.15
CA PHE A 211 -1.85 8.04 -1.58
C PHE A 211 -1.97 6.64 -2.19
N VAL A 212 -2.73 5.73 -1.56
CA VAL A 212 -2.96 4.37 -2.08
C VAL A 212 -3.68 4.45 -3.43
N LEU A 213 -4.78 5.23 -3.51
CA LEU A 213 -5.56 5.41 -4.74
C LEU A 213 -4.66 5.86 -5.89
N GLN A 214 -3.98 6.99 -5.75
CA GLN A 214 -3.11 7.56 -6.78
C GLN A 214 -2.05 6.56 -7.26
N ARG A 215 -1.48 5.77 -6.35
CA ARG A 215 -0.46 4.79 -6.68
C ARG A 215 -1.00 3.58 -7.41
N VAL A 216 -2.17 3.07 -7.02
CA VAL A 216 -2.86 1.98 -7.72
C VAL A 216 -3.19 2.40 -9.15
N GLU A 217 -3.65 3.64 -9.34
CA GLU A 217 -3.93 4.17 -10.68
C GLU A 217 -2.66 4.28 -11.53
N ASN A 218 -1.58 4.86 -10.98
CA ASN A 218 -0.32 5.05 -11.70
C ASN A 218 0.38 3.73 -12.06
N LEU A 219 0.23 2.69 -11.24
CA LEU A 219 0.83 1.38 -11.48
C LEU A 219 -0.02 0.49 -12.41
N GLY A 220 -1.17 0.97 -12.89
CA GLY A 220 -2.08 0.18 -13.73
C GLY A 220 -2.72 -0.99 -12.99
N LEU A 221 -2.83 -0.91 -11.66
CA LEU A 221 -3.33 -1.98 -10.81
C LEU A 221 -4.87 -2.05 -10.75
N LYS A 222 -5.57 -1.17 -11.47
CA LYS A 222 -7.05 -1.09 -11.51
C LYS A 222 -7.72 -2.41 -11.88
N GLU A 223 -7.17 -3.12 -12.87
CA GLU A 223 -7.71 -4.41 -13.32
C GLU A 223 -7.47 -5.50 -12.25
N PRO A 224 -6.25 -5.72 -11.73
CA PRO A 224 -6.00 -6.65 -10.62
C PRO A 224 -6.80 -6.38 -9.35
N THR A 225 -7.05 -5.13 -8.98
CA THR A 225 -7.84 -4.79 -7.78
C THR A 225 -9.36 -4.89 -8.01
N GLY A 226 -9.78 -4.90 -9.28
CA GLY A 226 -11.19 -4.75 -9.68
C GLY A 226 -11.60 -3.27 -9.75
N TYR A 227 -12.40 -2.92 -10.76
CA TYR A 227 -12.90 -1.55 -10.94
C TYR A 227 -13.75 -1.07 -9.76
N ASP A 228 -14.50 -2.00 -9.14
CA ASP A 228 -15.33 -1.73 -7.96
C ASP A 228 -14.51 -1.22 -6.76
N TRP A 229 -13.24 -1.63 -6.64
CA TRP A 229 -12.37 -1.21 -5.54
C TRP A 229 -12.04 0.30 -5.61
N VAL A 230 -11.77 0.81 -6.82
CA VAL A 230 -11.47 2.25 -7.03
C VAL A 230 -12.65 3.11 -6.60
N VAL A 231 -13.86 2.69 -7.00
CA VAL A 231 -15.11 3.37 -6.65
C VAL A 231 -15.35 3.32 -5.13
N GLN A 232 -15.08 2.17 -4.48
CA GLN A 232 -15.20 2.05 -3.03
C GLN A 232 -14.22 2.96 -2.28
N TYR A 233 -12.97 3.06 -2.74
CA TYR A 233 -11.98 3.95 -2.15
C TYR A 233 -12.35 5.42 -2.30
N GLN A 234 -12.83 5.84 -3.48
CA GLN A 234 -13.33 7.19 -3.71
C GLN A 234 -14.50 7.53 -2.77
N LYS A 235 -15.46 6.63 -2.61
CA LYS A 235 -16.58 6.81 -1.66
C LYS A 235 -16.12 6.94 -0.21
N ARG A 236 -15.10 6.18 0.21
CA ARG A 236 -14.52 6.32 1.56
C ARG A 236 -13.81 7.65 1.74
N ILE A 237 -13.10 8.14 0.73
CA ILE A 237 -12.48 9.47 0.75
C ILE A 237 -13.56 10.55 0.88
N GLU A 238 -14.62 10.49 0.09
CA GLU A 238 -15.76 11.41 0.19
C GLU A 238 -16.39 11.37 1.59
N HIS A 239 -16.64 10.18 2.13
CA HIS A 239 -17.20 10.02 3.46
C HIS A 239 -16.32 10.62 4.56
N TYR A 240 -15.01 10.33 4.57
CA TYR A 240 -14.10 10.90 5.58
C TYR A 240 -13.91 12.41 5.41
N LEU A 241 -14.01 12.93 4.19
CA LEU A 241 -14.01 14.36 3.94
C LEU A 241 -15.24 15.01 4.59
N GLU A 242 -16.45 14.44 4.38
CA GLU A 242 -17.68 14.94 5.01
C GLU A 242 -17.60 14.89 6.54
N GLU A 243 -17.18 13.76 7.10
CA GLU A 243 -17.01 13.59 8.55
C GLU A 243 -15.99 14.58 9.14
N TYR A 244 -14.90 14.85 8.42
CA TYR A 244 -13.92 15.86 8.81
C TYR A 244 -14.53 17.27 8.83
N ILE A 245 -15.30 17.63 7.81
CA ILE A 245 -15.99 18.93 7.72
C ILE A 245 -17.01 19.08 8.85
N GLU A 246 -17.78 18.04 9.13
CA GLU A 246 -18.77 18.06 10.23
C GLU A 246 -18.11 18.11 11.60
N ALA A 247 -16.99 17.41 11.82
CA ALA A 247 -16.27 17.45 13.09
C ALA A 247 -15.56 18.80 13.31
N SER A 248 -14.87 19.32 12.29
CA SER A 248 -14.01 20.51 12.43
C SER A 248 -14.74 21.84 12.24
N TRP A 249 -15.58 21.92 11.21
CA TRP A 249 -16.03 23.20 10.65
C TRP A 249 -17.52 23.47 10.83
N ALA A 250 -18.35 22.44 11.02
CA ALA A 250 -19.75 22.65 11.38
C ALA A 250 -19.94 23.40 12.71
N PRO A 251 -19.17 23.14 13.78
CA PRO A 251 -19.25 23.93 15.02
C PRO A 251 -18.91 25.40 14.79
N VAL A 252 -17.89 25.69 13.97
CA VAL A 252 -17.49 27.07 13.60
C VAL A 252 -18.63 27.77 12.86
N SER A 253 -19.19 27.13 11.82
CA SER A 253 -20.31 27.66 11.02
C SER A 253 -21.57 27.91 11.87
N SER A 254 -21.81 27.09 12.90
CA SER A 254 -23.01 27.16 13.73
C SER A 254 -23.20 28.51 14.45
N HIS A 255 -22.10 29.20 14.78
CA HIS A 255 -22.15 30.51 15.43
C HIS A 255 -22.84 31.59 14.56
N VAL A 256 -22.78 31.44 13.23
CA VAL A 256 -23.36 32.39 12.27
C VAL A 256 -24.52 31.81 11.46
N ALA A 257 -24.83 30.53 11.65
CA ALA A 257 -25.92 29.84 10.95
C ALA A 257 -27.33 30.15 11.52
N ASP A 258 -27.42 30.81 12.69
CA ASP A 258 -28.70 30.93 13.39
C ASP A 258 -29.65 31.98 12.78
N LYS A 259 -30.87 31.52 12.58
CA LYS A 259 -32.04 32.23 12.06
C LYS A 259 -32.74 32.88 13.28
N ASP A 260 -32.86 34.21 13.30
CA ASP A 260 -33.67 34.97 14.27
C ASP A 260 -33.26 34.92 15.76
N SER A 261 -31.98 34.88 16.11
CA SER A 261 -31.57 35.02 17.52
C SER A 261 -31.65 36.49 17.99
N LYS A 262 -32.86 36.95 18.29
CA LYS A 262 -33.11 38.12 19.15
C LYS A 262 -32.65 37.80 20.57
N ARG A 263 -31.34 37.78 20.83
CA ARG A 263 -30.81 37.70 22.20
C ARG A 263 -29.97 38.94 22.50
N PHE A 264 -30.66 40.00 22.87
CA PHE A 264 -30.08 41.13 23.59
C PHE A 264 -29.62 40.65 24.97
N SER A 265 -28.36 40.22 25.05
CA SER A 265 -27.66 39.97 26.29
C SER A 265 -26.41 40.82 26.26
N PHE A 266 -26.38 41.88 27.09
CA PHE A 266 -25.24 42.80 27.20
C PHE A 266 -23.94 42.13 27.70
N TRP A 267 -23.99 40.84 28.05
CA TRP A 267 -22.88 40.07 28.63
C TRP A 267 -22.39 38.91 27.74
N LYS A 268 -23.02 38.65 26.59
CA LYS A 268 -22.57 37.60 25.66
C LYS A 268 -21.76 38.21 24.49
N PRO A 269 -20.61 37.63 24.11
CA PRO A 269 -19.90 38.02 22.90
C PRO A 269 -20.81 37.92 21.69
N SER A 270 -20.67 38.84 20.72
CA SER A 270 -21.48 38.79 19.50
C SER A 270 -21.24 37.48 18.74
N CYS A 271 -22.21 37.02 17.95
CA CYS A 271 -22.06 35.82 17.12
C CYS A 271 -20.82 35.91 16.21
N VAL A 272 -20.50 37.11 15.70
CA VAL A 272 -19.29 37.38 14.92
C VAL A 272 -18.03 37.13 15.75
N GLN A 273 -17.96 37.62 16.99
CA GLN A 273 -16.81 37.39 17.86
C GLN A 273 -16.63 35.91 18.20
N GLN A 274 -17.72 35.19 18.46
CA GLN A 274 -17.67 33.75 18.72
C GLN A 274 -17.19 32.99 17.49
N PHE A 275 -17.72 33.33 16.30
CA PHE A 275 -17.26 32.77 15.03
C PHE A 275 -15.78 33.05 14.78
N THR A 276 -15.32 34.30 14.88
CA THR A 276 -13.92 34.65 14.64
C THR A 276 -13.00 33.92 15.61
N THR A 277 -13.39 33.80 16.89
CA THR A 277 -12.59 33.09 17.89
C THR A 277 -12.51 31.59 17.58
N ALA A 278 -13.65 30.95 17.26
CA ALA A 278 -13.69 29.53 16.90
C ALA A 278 -12.93 29.26 15.60
N PHE A 279 -13.11 30.10 14.59
CA PHE A 279 -12.38 30.03 13.33
C PHE A 279 -10.88 30.11 13.55
N GLN A 280 -10.40 31.14 14.26
CA GLN A 280 -8.97 31.33 14.50
C GLN A 280 -8.37 30.15 15.26
N SER A 281 -9.08 29.64 16.27
CA SER A 281 -8.64 28.47 17.04
C SER A 281 -8.46 27.23 16.16
N VAL A 282 -9.41 26.97 15.24
CA VAL A 282 -9.31 25.83 14.32
C VAL A 282 -8.20 26.06 13.29
N TYR A 283 -8.16 27.25 12.69
CA TYR A 283 -7.17 27.63 11.69
C TYR A 283 -5.73 27.55 12.23
N ASP A 284 -5.46 28.09 13.43
CA ASP A 284 -4.12 28.10 14.03
C ASP A 284 -3.57 26.70 14.28
N ILE A 285 -4.45 25.73 14.56
CA ILE A 285 -4.05 24.33 14.71
C ILE A 285 -3.86 23.69 13.33
N GLN A 286 -4.87 23.79 12.47
CA GLN A 286 -4.94 22.99 11.24
C GLN A 286 -4.03 23.49 10.12
N ARG A 287 -3.59 24.76 10.14
CA ARG A 287 -2.57 25.28 9.20
C ARG A 287 -1.23 24.54 9.30
N HIS A 288 -0.92 23.95 10.46
CA HIS A 288 0.30 23.18 10.72
C HIS A 288 0.14 21.70 10.41
N TRP A 289 -1.05 21.23 10.04
CA TRP A 289 -1.24 19.86 9.59
C TRP A 289 -0.72 19.74 8.16
N LYS A 290 -0.30 18.53 7.79
CA LYS A 290 0.26 18.28 6.48
C LYS A 290 -0.70 17.45 5.65
N VAL A 291 -1.01 17.93 4.44
CA VAL A 291 -1.70 17.17 3.40
C VAL A 291 -0.77 17.11 2.18
N PRO A 292 0.00 16.03 1.99
CA PRO A 292 1.03 15.96 0.96
C PRO A 292 0.50 16.04 -0.47
N ASP A 293 -0.69 15.50 -0.74
CA ASP A 293 -1.28 15.49 -2.07
C ASP A 293 -1.95 16.85 -2.38
N PRO A 294 -1.51 17.57 -3.42
CA PRO A 294 -2.03 18.90 -3.72
C PRO A 294 -3.51 18.88 -4.15
N HIS A 295 -3.96 17.79 -4.78
CA HIS A 295 -5.35 17.68 -5.21
C HIS A 295 -6.30 17.48 -4.02
N LEU A 296 -5.96 16.58 -3.10
CA LEU A 296 -6.68 16.41 -1.83
C LEU A 296 -6.66 17.68 -0.99
N ARG A 297 -5.52 18.38 -0.95
CA ARG A 297 -5.38 19.65 -0.23
C ARG A 297 -6.36 20.69 -0.78
N GLU A 298 -6.42 20.84 -2.09
CA GLU A 298 -7.35 21.75 -2.74
C GLU A 298 -8.81 21.35 -2.49
N MET A 299 -9.13 20.06 -2.61
CA MET A 299 -10.46 19.54 -2.30
C MET A 299 -10.91 19.85 -0.87
N LEU A 300 -10.02 19.69 0.12
CA LEU A 300 -10.27 20.05 1.51
C LEU A 300 -10.56 21.56 1.63
N ARG A 301 -9.69 22.42 1.10
CA ARG A 301 -9.84 23.89 1.16
C ARG A 301 -11.14 24.36 0.53
N VAL A 302 -11.48 23.84 -0.64
CA VAL A 302 -12.74 24.15 -1.33
C VAL A 302 -13.94 23.70 -0.50
N SER A 303 -13.88 22.52 0.10
CA SER A 303 -14.99 21.98 0.92
C SER A 303 -15.21 22.79 2.20
N ILE A 304 -14.12 23.20 2.86
CA ILE A 304 -14.16 24.09 4.03
C ILE A 304 -14.74 25.45 3.63
N SER A 305 -14.26 26.03 2.54
CA SER A 305 -14.74 27.32 2.03
C SER A 305 -16.24 27.28 1.74
N LYS A 306 -16.72 26.22 1.08
CA LYS A 306 -18.14 25.99 0.82
C LYS A 306 -18.98 25.87 2.10
N LYS A 307 -18.41 25.35 3.19
CA LYS A 307 -19.10 25.21 4.49
C LYS A 307 -19.16 26.52 5.28
N ILE A 308 -18.12 27.34 5.20
CA ILE A 308 -17.92 28.48 6.11
C ILE A 308 -18.29 29.82 5.46
N VAL A 309 -17.78 30.08 4.24
CA VAL A 309 -17.86 31.40 3.60
C VAL A 309 -19.32 31.82 3.35
N PRO A 310 -20.22 30.97 2.82
CA PRO A 310 -21.61 31.36 2.57
C PRO A 310 -22.35 31.77 3.85
N SER A 311 -22.23 30.97 4.92
CA SER A 311 -22.90 31.25 6.20
C SER A 311 -22.39 32.56 6.81
N TYR A 312 -21.08 32.81 6.76
CA TYR A 312 -20.51 34.06 7.25
C TYR A 312 -21.00 35.27 6.43
N CYS A 313 -20.98 35.17 5.10
CA CYS A 313 -21.43 36.24 4.21
C CYS A 313 -22.92 36.56 4.38
N GLU A 314 -23.77 35.53 4.55
CA GLU A 314 -25.19 35.71 4.78
C GLU A 314 -25.45 36.44 6.11
N TYR A 315 -24.74 36.06 7.17
CA TYR A 315 -24.80 36.73 8.47
C TYR A 315 -24.42 38.21 8.34
N LEU A 316 -23.28 38.51 7.70
CA LEU A 316 -22.83 39.90 7.51
C LEU A 316 -23.85 40.75 6.75
N LYS A 317 -24.50 40.19 5.72
CA LYS A 317 -25.55 40.91 4.96
C LYS A 317 -26.76 41.24 5.83
N LYS A 318 -27.17 40.36 6.74
CA LYS A 318 -28.33 40.56 7.62
C LYS A 318 -28.05 41.55 8.77
N HIS A 319 -26.80 41.65 9.21
CA HIS A 319 -26.41 42.39 10.43
C HIS A 319 -25.54 43.64 10.20
N ARG A 320 -25.57 44.23 8.98
CA ARG A 320 -24.81 45.43 8.54
C ARG A 320 -24.89 46.70 9.43
N LYS A 321 -25.68 46.71 10.52
CA LYS A 321 -25.83 47.86 11.43
C LYS A 321 -25.06 47.71 12.75
N ASP A 322 -24.53 46.52 13.07
CA ASP A 322 -23.70 46.26 14.27
C ASP A 322 -22.19 46.42 13.97
N ASP A 323 -21.86 47.21 12.95
CA ASP A 323 -20.69 47.09 12.07
C ASP A 323 -19.40 47.77 12.56
N MET A 324 -19.33 48.25 13.80
CA MET A 324 -18.08 48.85 14.32
C MET A 324 -17.05 47.82 14.84
N THR A 325 -17.36 46.53 14.80
CA THR A 325 -16.50 45.46 15.38
C THR A 325 -16.02 44.40 14.39
N ILE A 326 -16.31 44.52 13.09
CA ILE A 326 -15.88 43.51 12.10
C ILE A 326 -14.38 43.64 11.82
N ARG A 327 -13.62 42.65 12.27
CA ARG A 327 -12.16 42.57 12.08
C ARG A 327 -11.72 41.68 10.92
N MET A 328 -12.61 40.88 10.33
CA MET A 328 -12.29 39.89 9.31
C MET A 328 -13.32 39.94 8.18
N THR A 329 -12.89 40.20 6.96
CA THR A 329 -13.76 40.22 5.77
C THR A 329 -13.92 38.82 5.20
N ALA A 330 -14.91 38.65 4.30
CA ALA A 330 -15.07 37.39 3.57
C ALA A 330 -13.83 37.02 2.73
N LYS A 331 -13.11 38.04 2.23
CA LYS A 331 -11.87 37.83 1.48
C LYS A 331 -10.74 37.38 2.39
N ASP A 332 -10.57 38.03 3.56
CA ASP A 332 -9.54 37.63 4.53
C ASP A 332 -9.75 36.17 4.97
N LEU A 333 -11.01 35.75 5.12
CA LEU A 333 -11.38 34.36 5.41
C LEU A 333 -10.94 33.40 4.31
N GLU A 334 -11.21 33.72 3.03
CA GLU A 334 -10.78 32.90 1.88
C GLU A 334 -9.25 32.81 1.77
N ASP A 335 -8.56 33.94 1.97
CA ASP A 335 -7.09 34.01 1.94
C ASP A 335 -6.48 33.13 3.05
N LEU A 336 -7.02 33.16 4.27
CA LEU A 336 -6.59 32.28 5.37
C LEU A 336 -6.89 30.81 5.08
N LEU A 337 -8.08 30.49 4.56
CA LEU A 337 -8.44 29.11 4.22
C LEU A 337 -7.52 28.52 3.14
N ALA A 338 -7.02 29.35 2.23
CA ALA A 338 -6.06 28.94 1.20
C ALA A 338 -4.68 28.54 1.77
N GLU A 339 -4.35 28.92 3.01
CA GLU A 339 -3.09 28.57 3.67
C GLU A 339 -3.17 27.26 4.48
N LEU A 340 -4.37 26.69 4.64
CA LEU A 340 -4.55 25.47 5.42
C LEU A 340 -3.76 24.30 4.83
N PHE A 341 -3.20 23.46 5.72
CA PHE A 341 -2.52 22.21 5.39
C PHE A 341 -1.16 22.30 4.68
N GLU A 342 -0.46 23.43 4.81
CA GLU A 342 0.90 23.64 4.27
C GLU A 342 2.02 23.19 5.24
N GLY A 343 1.66 22.60 6.39
CA GLY A 343 2.59 22.25 7.48
C GLY A 343 3.62 21.16 7.19
#